data_AF-E3N9Y6-F1
#
_entry.id   AF-E3N9Y6-F1
#
_cell.length_a   1.000
_cell.length_b   1.000
_cell.length_c   1.000
_cell.angle_alpha   90.00
_cell.angle_beta   90.00
_cell.angle_gamma   90.00
#
_symmetry.space_group_name_H-M   'P 1'
#
loop_
_entity.id
_entity.type
_entity.pdbx_description
1 polymer ?
#
loop_
_entity_poly.entity_id
_entity_poly.type
_entity_poly.pdbx_seq_one_letter_code
_entity_poly.pdbx_strand_id
1 'polypeptide(L)'
;MWPLGEVVNVDGFESKGSWIDSHRVQMCFVFEKDVLATLDPNTFLMEPEILIPTLDEQNFISVNNALASVSVQSGSLKSILQVLANQWISVVMPDEDRVLYTTSEKPRPPQTTLPTRFLNSPIELIVKCINVNGVKDSTTSLHVSLFFKLHLSNLFNHSRNSVKQKKRKHRTSEESEHGKDTSGG
;
A
#
# COMPACT_ATOMS: atom_id res chain seq x y z
N MET A 1 34.84 20.60 35.07
CA MET A 1 33.73 21.26 34.35
C MET A 1 33.85 20.83 32.90
N TRP A 2 32.93 19.97 32.45
CA TRP A 2 32.67 19.32 31.15
C TRP A 2 33.76 19.31 30.04
N PRO A 3 34.19 18.13 29.55
CA PRO A 3 34.95 18.01 28.32
C PRO A 3 34.04 17.99 27.08
N LEU A 4 34.68 18.34 25.97
CA LEU A 4 34.19 18.57 24.61
C LEU A 4 33.43 17.36 24.03
N GLY A 5 32.30 17.63 23.37
CA GLY A 5 31.52 16.63 22.64
C GLY A 5 32.21 16.21 21.35
N GLU A 6 32.36 14.90 21.17
CA GLU A 6 32.86 14.27 19.96
C GLU A 6 31.85 14.35 18.81
N VAL A 7 32.36 14.75 17.64
CA VAL A 7 31.71 14.60 16.34
C VAL A 7 31.91 13.16 15.90
N VAL A 8 30.84 12.37 15.83
CA VAL A 8 30.91 11.01 15.27
C VAL A 8 30.59 11.09 13.78
N ASN A 9 31.65 11.13 12.97
CA ASN A 9 31.62 10.79 11.55
C ASN A 9 31.38 9.27 11.43
N VAL A 10 30.41 8.85 10.61
CA VAL A 10 30.24 7.44 10.24
C VAL A 10 30.27 7.34 8.72
N ASP A 11 31.44 7.58 8.13
CA ASP A 11 31.78 7.10 6.80
C ASP A 11 32.61 5.83 6.96
N GLY A 12 32.10 4.71 6.45
CA GLY A 12 32.82 3.44 6.52
C GLY A 12 32.04 2.23 6.05
N PHE A 13 31.61 2.21 4.78
CA PHE A 13 31.43 0.93 4.07
C PHE A 13 31.63 1.09 2.56
N GLU A 14 32.90 1.22 2.14
CA GLU A 14 33.29 0.79 0.80
C GLU A 14 33.40 -0.74 0.79
N SER A 15 32.60 -1.40 -0.04
CA SER A 15 32.95 -2.73 -0.54
C SER A 15 32.68 -2.78 -2.04
N LYS A 16 33.77 -3.06 -2.77
CA LYS A 16 33.86 -3.12 -4.23
C LYS A 16 33.00 -4.24 -4.80
N GLY A 17 32.31 -3.92 -5.90
CA GLY A 17 31.87 -4.78 -6.99
C GLY A 17 31.48 -6.24 -6.72
N SER A 18 30.19 -6.52 -6.81
CA SER A 18 29.70 -7.76 -7.44
C SER A 18 28.27 -7.52 -7.92
N TRP A 19 28.01 -7.87 -9.17
CA TRP A 19 26.69 -7.82 -9.78
C TRP A 19 25.76 -8.80 -9.06
N ILE A 20 24.99 -8.32 -8.10
CA ILE A 20 23.96 -9.12 -7.44
C ILE A 20 22.61 -8.76 -8.05
N ASP A 21 22.23 -9.66 -8.95
CA ASP A 21 20.92 -10.00 -9.46
C ASP A 21 19.71 -9.18 -8.99
N SER A 22 19.00 -8.67 -10.00
CA SER A 22 17.68 -8.04 -9.99
C SER A 22 16.54 -9.04 -9.70
N HIS A 23 16.71 -9.93 -8.72
CA HIS A 23 15.72 -10.95 -8.37
C HIS A 23 15.38 -10.93 -6.88
N ARG A 24 14.12 -10.53 -6.59
CA ARG A 24 13.40 -10.75 -5.32
C ARG A 24 14.10 -10.26 -4.04
N VAL A 25 13.87 -8.99 -3.72
CA VAL A 25 13.53 -8.66 -2.31
C VAL A 25 12.07 -9.06 -2.10
N GLN A 26 11.83 -10.37 -2.06
CA GLN A 26 10.64 -10.89 -1.42
C GLN A 26 10.96 -10.88 0.07
N MET A 27 10.80 -9.70 0.68
CA MET A 27 10.71 -9.57 2.12
C MET A 27 9.50 -10.43 2.55
N CYS A 28 9.77 -11.68 2.92
CA CYS A 28 8.86 -12.50 3.69
C CYS A 28 8.76 -11.86 5.08
N PHE A 29 8.00 -10.77 5.19
CA PHE A 29 7.57 -10.27 6.49
C PHE A 29 6.57 -11.28 7.03
N VAL A 30 7.07 -12.21 7.84
CA VAL A 30 6.23 -13.09 8.64
C VAL A 30 5.64 -12.19 9.73
N PHE A 31 4.39 -11.79 9.55
CA PHE A 31 3.61 -11.20 10.62
C PHE A 31 3.30 -12.33 11.61
N GLU A 32 4.28 -12.65 12.46
CA GLU A 32 4.34 -13.94 13.18
C GLU A 32 3.40 -14.01 14.39
N LYS A 33 2.53 -13.01 14.58
CA LYS A 33 1.44 -13.04 15.55
C LYS A 33 0.17 -12.45 14.95
N ASP A 34 -0.93 -13.20 15.03
CA ASP A 34 -2.28 -12.66 14.88
C ASP A 34 -2.56 -11.70 16.06
N VAL A 35 -2.04 -10.49 15.95
CA VAL A 35 -2.30 -9.41 16.89
C VAL A 35 -3.76 -9.04 16.77
N LEU A 36 -4.54 -9.28 17.82
CA LEU A 36 -5.92 -8.87 17.88
C LEU A 36 -6.01 -7.35 18.11
N ALA A 37 -6.91 -6.72 17.38
CA ALA A 37 -7.14 -5.30 17.44
C ALA A 37 -8.63 -4.99 17.24
N THR A 38 -9.03 -3.83 17.72
CA THR A 38 -10.35 -3.23 17.48
C THR A 38 -10.18 -1.80 16.97
N LEU A 39 -11.16 -1.32 16.23
CA LEU A 39 -11.19 0.02 15.70
C LEU A 39 -12.63 0.54 15.73
N ASP A 40 -12.82 1.65 16.44
CA ASP A 40 -14.00 2.51 16.28
C ASP A 40 -13.64 3.64 15.30
N PRO A 41 -14.19 3.65 14.08
CA PRO A 41 -13.86 4.64 13.04
C PRO A 41 -14.16 6.08 13.45
N ASN A 42 -15.07 6.31 14.40
CA ASN A 42 -15.37 7.66 14.89
C ASN A 42 -14.17 8.28 15.62
N THR A 43 -13.25 7.47 16.14
CA THR A 43 -12.03 7.98 16.78
C THR A 43 -11.16 8.78 15.80
N PHE A 44 -11.19 8.47 14.50
CA PHE A 44 -10.49 9.27 13.49
C PHE A 44 -11.02 10.71 13.42
N LEU A 45 -12.31 10.93 13.69
CA LEU A 45 -12.93 12.25 13.66
C LEU A 45 -12.64 13.09 14.91
N MET A 46 -12.11 12.46 15.97
CA MET A 46 -11.71 13.14 17.20
C MET A 46 -10.25 13.64 17.14
N GLU A 47 -9.46 13.11 16.22
CA GLU A 47 -8.08 13.53 15.98
C GLU A 47 -8.03 14.81 15.11
N PRO A 48 -6.94 15.61 15.18
CA PRO A 48 -6.74 16.74 14.28
C PRO A 48 -6.90 16.35 12.81
N GLU A 49 -7.58 17.20 12.04
CA GLU A 49 -7.85 16.91 10.63
C GLU A 49 -6.56 16.95 9.80
N ILE A 50 -6.36 15.91 8.99
CA ILE A 50 -5.28 15.80 8.01
C ILE A 50 -5.88 15.94 6.62
N LEU A 51 -5.57 17.06 5.96
CA LEU A 51 -5.92 17.33 4.57
C LEU A 51 -4.69 17.13 3.69
N ILE A 52 -4.84 16.38 2.60
CA ILE A 52 -3.78 16.22 1.59
C ILE A 52 -4.30 16.55 0.18
N PRO A 53 -3.47 17.13 -0.71
CA PRO A 53 -3.86 17.36 -2.09
C PRO A 53 -4.18 16.05 -2.83
N THR A 54 -5.20 16.09 -3.68
CA THR A 54 -5.54 15.03 -4.65
C THR A 54 -4.37 14.73 -5.61
N LEU A 55 -4.50 13.67 -6.42
CA LEU A 55 -3.45 13.31 -7.40
C LEU A 55 -3.22 14.40 -8.46
N ASP A 56 -4.27 15.12 -8.84
CA ASP A 56 -4.25 16.24 -9.77
C ASP A 56 -3.98 17.60 -9.10
N GLU A 57 -3.85 17.61 -7.77
CA GLU A 57 -3.59 18.79 -6.94
C GLU A 57 -4.65 19.90 -7.04
N GLN A 58 -5.85 19.57 -7.51
CA GLN A 58 -6.95 20.54 -7.65
C GLN A 58 -7.85 20.63 -6.42
N ASN A 59 -7.89 19.57 -5.60
CA ASN A 59 -8.75 19.45 -4.43
C ASN A 59 -7.97 18.85 -3.25
N PHE A 60 -8.64 18.76 -2.10
CA PHE A 60 -8.10 18.13 -0.91
C PHE A 60 -8.93 16.90 -0.50
N ILE A 61 -8.24 15.88 0.00
CA ILE A 61 -8.82 14.69 0.61
C ILE A 61 -8.60 14.79 2.12
N SER A 62 -9.68 14.67 2.89
CA SER A 62 -9.62 14.51 4.34
C SER A 62 -9.34 13.05 4.67
N VAL A 63 -8.15 12.78 5.23
CA VAL A 63 -7.72 11.43 5.61
C VAL A 63 -8.63 10.90 6.71
N ASN A 64 -9.00 11.74 7.68
CA ASN A 64 -9.88 11.38 8.80
C ASN A 64 -11.25 10.93 8.28
N ASN A 65 -11.89 11.73 7.42
CA ASN A 65 -13.20 11.37 6.85
C ASN A 65 -13.12 10.11 5.98
N ALA A 66 -12.05 9.93 5.21
CA ALA A 66 -11.84 8.75 4.38
C ALA A 66 -11.71 7.47 5.22
N LEU A 67 -11.00 7.51 6.35
CA LEU A 67 -10.85 6.35 7.23
C LEU A 67 -12.06 6.14 8.14
N ALA A 68 -12.78 7.21 8.53
CA ALA A 68 -13.97 7.15 9.37
C ALA A 68 -15.19 6.51 8.68
N SER A 69 -15.19 6.40 7.35
CA SER A 69 -16.31 5.85 6.59
C SER A 69 -16.40 4.32 6.61
N VAL A 70 -15.43 3.62 7.21
CA VAL A 70 -15.51 2.17 7.40
C VAL A 70 -16.47 1.83 8.54
N SER A 71 -16.97 0.60 8.61
CA SER A 71 -17.73 0.13 9.77
C SER A 71 -16.80 -0.19 10.95
N VAL A 72 -17.34 -0.30 12.16
CA VAL A 72 -16.59 -0.78 13.34
C VAL A 72 -15.89 -2.11 13.01
N GLN A 73 -14.61 -2.21 13.35
CA GLN A 73 -13.81 -3.39 13.08
C GLN A 73 -13.33 -4.07 14.37
N SER A 74 -13.28 -5.40 14.32
CA SER A 74 -12.70 -6.25 15.36
C SER A 74 -12.12 -7.49 14.68
N GLY A 75 -10.89 -7.86 15.02
CA GLY A 75 -10.22 -9.02 14.42
C GLY A 75 -8.71 -8.91 14.47
N SER A 76 -8.02 -9.51 13.50
CA SER A 76 -6.58 -9.34 13.38
C SER A 76 -6.24 -7.94 12.88
N LEU A 77 -5.16 -7.35 13.41
CA LEU A 77 -4.61 -6.08 12.95
C LEU A 77 -4.43 -6.06 11.43
N LYS A 78 -3.95 -7.17 10.88
CA LYS A 78 -3.82 -7.40 9.44
C LYS A 78 -5.14 -7.16 8.69
N SER A 79 -6.22 -7.80 9.12
CA SER A 79 -7.56 -7.66 8.52
C SER A 79 -8.04 -6.20 8.55
N ILE A 80 -7.91 -5.55 9.71
CA ILE A 80 -8.32 -4.14 9.89
C ILE A 80 -7.54 -3.23 8.94
N LEU A 81 -6.22 -3.41 8.84
CA LEU A 81 -5.38 -2.62 7.93
C LEU A 81 -5.74 -2.85 6.46
N GLN A 82 -6.15 -4.06 6.06
CA GLN A 82 -6.62 -4.32 4.70
C GLN A 82 -7.90 -3.54 4.39
N VAL A 83 -8.87 -3.54 5.31
CA VAL A 83 -10.12 -2.78 5.18
C VAL A 83 -9.81 -1.29 5.02
N LEU A 84 -8.97 -0.74 5.90
CA LEU A 84 -8.57 0.66 5.86
C LEU A 84 -7.81 1.01 4.58
N ALA A 85 -6.88 0.17 4.13
CA ALA A 85 -6.13 0.40 2.91
C ALA A 85 -7.01 0.35 1.66
N ASN A 86 -7.99 -0.57 1.61
CA ASN A 86 -8.98 -0.64 0.53
C ASN A 86 -9.85 0.62 0.48
N GLN A 87 -10.33 1.07 1.65
CA GLN A 87 -11.12 2.29 1.74
C GLN A 87 -10.29 3.53 1.39
N TRP A 88 -9.06 3.61 1.87
CA TRP A 88 -8.19 4.73 1.59
C TRP A 88 -7.93 4.89 0.09
N ILE A 89 -7.52 3.80 -0.56
CA ILE A 89 -7.15 3.86 -1.98
C ILE A 89 -8.34 4.06 -2.90
N SER A 90 -9.57 3.69 -2.49
CA SER A 90 -10.78 3.98 -3.26
C SER A 90 -11.16 5.46 -3.22
N VAL A 91 -10.80 6.18 -2.16
CA VAL A 91 -10.95 7.64 -2.09
C VAL A 91 -9.84 8.36 -2.86
N VAL A 92 -8.62 7.81 -2.85
CA VAL A 92 -7.47 8.42 -3.55
C VAL A 92 -7.58 8.31 -5.07
N MET A 93 -8.04 7.17 -5.59
CA MET A 93 -8.14 6.93 -7.03
C MET A 93 -9.19 5.87 -7.38
N PRO A 94 -9.80 5.97 -8.57
CA PRO A 94 -10.69 4.92 -9.07
C PRO A 94 -9.91 3.63 -9.39
N ASP A 95 -10.65 2.50 -9.42
CA ASP A 95 -10.08 1.16 -9.59
C ASP A 95 -9.34 0.97 -10.93
N GLU A 96 -9.85 1.60 -11.98
CA GLU A 96 -9.28 1.65 -13.34
C GLU A 96 -7.88 2.26 -13.39
N ASP A 97 -7.61 3.30 -12.61
CA ASP A 97 -6.33 4.01 -12.62
C ASP A 97 -5.24 3.26 -11.85
N ARG A 98 -5.62 2.35 -10.94
CA ARG A 98 -4.69 1.56 -10.12
C ARG A 98 -3.67 0.76 -10.93
N VAL A 99 -3.97 0.45 -12.20
CA VAL A 99 -3.02 -0.25 -13.08
C VAL A 99 -1.76 0.57 -13.36
N LEU A 100 -1.89 1.90 -13.36
CA LEU A 100 -0.85 2.87 -13.68
C LEU A 100 0.09 3.13 -12.50
N TYR A 101 -0.32 2.82 -11.28
CA TYR A 101 0.44 3.18 -10.08
C TYR A 101 1.21 2.02 -9.46
N THR A 102 2.28 2.36 -8.76
CA THR A 102 3.07 1.44 -7.93
C THR A 102 3.58 2.13 -6.68
N THR A 103 3.89 1.37 -5.63
CA THR A 103 4.51 1.89 -4.41
C THR A 103 6.04 1.83 -4.44
N SER A 104 6.62 1.38 -5.57
CA SER A 104 8.07 1.33 -5.78
C SER A 104 8.63 2.73 -6.04
N GLU A 105 9.75 3.06 -5.43
CA GLU A 105 10.48 4.31 -5.74
C GLU A 105 11.10 4.31 -7.14
N LYS A 106 11.31 3.12 -7.72
CA LYS A 106 11.81 2.92 -9.08
C LYS A 106 10.75 2.18 -9.90
N PRO A 107 9.75 2.89 -10.45
CA PRO A 107 8.68 2.28 -11.23
C PRO A 107 9.22 1.83 -12.58
N ARG A 108 8.66 0.75 -13.13
CA ARG A 108 8.96 0.33 -14.52
C ARG A 108 7.93 0.95 -15.45
N PRO A 109 8.33 1.59 -16.58
CA PRO A 109 7.36 2.12 -17.54
C PRO A 109 6.33 1.06 -17.97
N PRO A 110 5.03 1.41 -18.09
CA PRO A 110 4.45 2.76 -18.02
C PRO A 110 3.99 3.19 -16.61
N GLN A 111 4.45 2.51 -15.55
CA GLN A 111 3.98 2.78 -14.19
C GLN A 111 4.53 4.10 -13.63
N THR A 112 3.76 4.71 -12.73
CA THR A 112 4.14 5.90 -11.96
C THR A 112 4.14 5.58 -10.48
N THR A 113 5.09 6.15 -9.74
CA THR A 113 5.15 6.00 -8.27
C THR A 113 3.99 6.76 -7.63
N LEU A 114 3.25 6.10 -6.73
CA LEU A 114 2.25 6.75 -5.90
C LEU A 114 2.95 7.79 -5.00
N PRO A 115 2.50 9.05 -4.97
CA PRO A 115 3.08 10.05 -4.10
C PRO A 115 3.07 9.62 -2.63
N THR A 116 4.18 9.88 -1.93
CA THR A 116 4.42 9.40 -0.55
C THR A 116 3.39 9.89 0.46
N ARG A 117 2.74 11.05 0.22
CA ARG A 117 1.61 11.54 1.03
C ARG A 117 0.50 10.50 1.16
N PHE A 118 0.19 9.77 0.09
CA PHE A 118 -0.83 8.72 0.11
C PHE A 118 -0.38 7.44 0.81
N LEU A 119 0.92 7.28 1.07
CA LEU A 119 1.46 6.14 1.83
C LEU A 119 1.58 6.45 3.32
N ASN A 120 1.94 7.69 3.67
CA ASN A 120 2.35 8.05 5.02
C ASN A 120 1.23 8.73 5.83
N SER A 121 0.44 9.62 5.22
CA SER A 121 -0.60 10.37 5.93
C SER A 121 -1.63 9.51 6.68
N PRO A 122 -2.16 8.39 6.13
CA PRO A 122 -3.09 7.55 6.90
C PRO A 122 -2.43 6.83 8.09
N ILE A 123 -1.12 6.55 8.05
CA ILE A 123 -0.44 5.73 9.05
C ILE A 123 -0.48 6.37 10.43
N GLU A 124 -0.23 7.67 10.50
CA GLU A 124 -0.21 8.39 11.77
C GLU A 124 -1.55 8.27 12.51
N LEU A 125 -2.66 8.48 11.79
CA LEU A 125 -4.01 8.35 12.35
C LEU A 125 -4.32 6.91 12.74
N ILE A 126 -3.98 5.94 11.89
CA ILE A 126 -4.23 4.53 12.15
C ILE A 126 -3.56 4.09 13.45
N VAL A 127 -2.29 4.43 13.66
CA VAL A 127 -1.53 4.04 14.86
C VAL A 127 -2.14 4.65 16.14
N LYS A 128 -2.61 5.89 16.08
CA LYS A 128 -3.29 6.56 17.21
C LYS A 128 -4.62 5.88 17.53
N CYS A 129 -5.46 5.66 16.52
CA CYS A 129 -6.86 5.27 16.68
C CYS A 129 -7.07 3.76 16.88
N ILE A 130 -6.18 2.91 16.35
CA ILE A 130 -6.36 1.46 16.49
C ILE A 130 -6.09 1.02 17.92
N ASN A 131 -6.98 0.23 18.51
CA ASN A 131 -6.75 -0.36 19.81
C ASN A 131 -6.17 -1.77 19.61
N VAL A 132 -4.96 -1.99 20.09
CA VAL A 132 -4.26 -3.27 19.97
C VAL A 132 -4.27 -3.95 21.34
N ASN A 133 -4.69 -5.21 21.39
CA ASN A 133 -4.63 -6.01 22.61
C ASN A 133 -3.15 -6.40 22.88
N GLY A 134 -2.39 -5.47 23.43
CA GLY A 134 -0.94 -5.56 23.68
C GLY A 134 -0.31 -4.20 23.95
N VAL A 135 1.01 -4.16 24.14
CA VAL A 135 1.76 -2.90 24.27
C VAL A 135 1.95 -2.27 22.89
N LYS A 136 1.50 -1.03 22.70
CA LYS A 136 1.86 -0.22 21.53
C LYS A 136 3.30 0.25 21.67
N ASP A 137 4.21 -0.39 20.97
CA ASP A 137 5.62 0.01 20.87
C ASP A 137 5.95 0.63 19.50
N SER A 138 7.17 1.11 19.32
CA SER A 138 7.66 1.65 18.04
C SER A 138 7.58 0.60 16.91
N THR A 139 7.70 -0.68 17.24
CA THR A 139 7.54 -1.80 16.32
C THR A 139 6.14 -1.86 15.70
N THR A 140 5.10 -1.56 16.48
CA THR A 140 3.71 -1.54 16.02
C THR A 140 3.49 -0.51 14.90
N SER A 141 4.06 0.70 15.03
CA SER A 141 3.97 1.74 13.99
C SER A 141 4.67 1.31 12.70
N LEU A 142 5.88 0.75 12.82
CA LEU A 142 6.63 0.21 11.69
C LEU A 142 5.83 -0.89 10.97
N HIS A 143 5.26 -1.81 11.73
CA HIS A 143 4.43 -2.89 11.21
C HIS A 143 3.18 -2.39 10.46
N VAL A 144 2.48 -1.41 11.03
CA VAL A 144 1.33 -0.77 10.36
C VAL A 144 1.77 -0.16 9.03
N SER A 145 2.85 0.63 9.01
CA SER A 145 3.34 1.28 7.78
C SER A 145 3.73 0.27 6.69
N LEU A 146 4.49 -0.76 7.04
CA LEU A 146 4.99 -1.77 6.11
C LEU A 146 3.85 -2.61 5.55
N PHE A 147 2.93 -3.05 6.41
CA PHE A 147 1.80 -3.85 6.00
C PHE A 147 0.85 -3.05 5.09
N PHE A 148 0.56 -1.80 5.46
CA PHE A 148 -0.28 -0.91 4.67
C PHE A 148 0.31 -0.69 3.26
N LYS A 149 1.60 -0.34 3.18
CA LYS A 149 2.31 -0.19 1.90
C LYS A 149 2.27 -1.48 1.07
N LEU A 150 2.55 -2.63 1.69
CA LEU A 150 2.53 -3.93 1.02
C LEU A 150 1.15 -4.27 0.45
N HIS A 151 0.08 -4.00 1.20
CA HIS A 151 -1.28 -4.24 0.74
C HIS A 151 -1.63 -3.34 -0.46
N LEU A 152 -1.27 -2.06 -0.43
CA LEU A 152 -1.42 -1.18 -1.60
C LEU A 152 -0.64 -1.69 -2.82
N SER A 153 0.59 -2.16 -2.64
CA SER A 153 1.36 -2.81 -3.71
C SER A 153 0.60 -3.99 -4.33
N ASN A 154 -0.02 -4.80 -3.48
CA ASN A 154 -0.79 -5.97 -3.90
C ASN A 154 -2.05 -5.58 -4.67
N LEU A 155 -2.77 -4.53 -4.25
CA LEU A 155 -3.93 -4.02 -4.98
C LEU A 155 -3.57 -3.54 -6.39
N PHE A 156 -2.47 -2.79 -6.52
CA PHE A 156 -1.98 -2.35 -7.83
C PHE A 156 -1.58 -3.54 -8.72
N ASN A 157 -0.90 -4.54 -8.15
CA ASN A 157 -0.54 -5.76 -8.88
C ASN A 157 -1.77 -6.57 -9.30
N HIS A 158 -2.77 -6.67 -8.43
CA HIS A 158 -4.03 -7.35 -8.71
C HIS A 158 -4.77 -6.69 -9.87
N SER A 159 -4.91 -5.36 -9.85
CA SER A 159 -5.56 -4.60 -10.92
C SER A 159 -4.89 -4.87 -12.28
N ARG A 160 -3.56 -4.83 -12.34
CA ARG A 160 -2.81 -5.17 -13.57
C ARG A 160 -3.02 -6.60 -14.04
N ASN A 161 -3.01 -7.56 -13.11
CA ASN A 161 -3.20 -8.97 -13.45
C ASN A 161 -4.62 -9.25 -13.96
N SER A 162 -5.62 -8.58 -13.39
CA SER A 162 -7.02 -8.66 -13.84
C SER A 162 -7.16 -8.19 -15.29
N VAL A 163 -6.56 -7.05 -15.66
CA VAL A 163 -6.58 -6.55 -17.05
C VAL A 163 -5.88 -7.52 -18.01
N LYS A 164 -4.73 -8.09 -17.62
CA LYS A 164 -4.04 -9.10 -18.44
C LYS A 164 -4.89 -10.35 -18.68
N GLN A 165 -5.60 -10.81 -17.66
CA GLN A 165 -6.50 -11.96 -17.77
C GLN A 165 -7.70 -11.67 -18.67
N LYS A 166 -8.31 -10.48 -18.58
CA LYS A 166 -9.39 -10.06 -19.48
C LYS A 166 -8.95 -10.04 -20.94
N LYS A 167 -7.76 -9.49 -21.24
CA LYS A 167 -7.17 -9.49 -22.60
C LYS A 167 -6.90 -10.90 -23.14
N ARG A 168 -6.44 -11.82 -22.30
CA ARG A 168 -6.22 -13.22 -22.67
C ARG A 168 -7.52 -13.92 -23.03
N LYS A 169 -8.56 -13.77 -22.21
CA LYS A 169 -9.88 -14.37 -22.48
C LYS A 169 -10.49 -13.87 -23.79
N HIS A 170 -10.38 -12.57 -24.08
CA HIS A 170 -10.90 -12.00 -25.33
C HIS A 170 -10.27 -12.63 -26.57
N ARG A 171 -8.94 -12.77 -26.59
CA ARG A 171 -8.21 -13.40 -27.70
C ARG A 171 -8.62 -14.85 -27.94
N THR A 172 -8.84 -15.62 -26.87
CA THR A 172 -9.26 -17.01 -26.97
C THR A 172 -10.68 -17.15 -27.53
N SER A 173 -11.57 -16.18 -27.26
CA SER A 173 -12.92 -16.15 -27.83
C SER A 173 -12.92 -15.80 -29.33
N GLU A 174 -12.13 -14.79 -29.74
CA GLU A 174 -12.02 -14.39 -31.16
C GLU A 174 -11.41 -15.50 -32.04
N GLU A 175 -10.42 -16.23 -31.53
CA GLU A 175 -9.78 -17.35 -32.25
C GLU A 175 -10.72 -18.56 -32.43
N SER A 176 -11.69 -18.73 -31.53
CA SER A 176 -12.69 -19.81 -31.61
C SER A 176 -13.85 -19.55 -32.58
N GLU A 177 -14.07 -18.28 -32.96
CA GLU A 177 -15.11 -17.91 -33.93
C GLU A 177 -14.59 -17.93 -35.38
N HIS A 178 -13.30 -17.65 -35.61
CA HIS A 178 -12.70 -17.64 -36.95
C HIS A 178 -12.34 -19.04 -37.49
N GLY A 179 -12.48 -20.10 -36.68
CA GLY A 179 -12.12 -21.47 -37.05
C GLY A 179 -13.24 -22.31 -37.69
N LYS A 180 -14.41 -21.74 -38.00
CA LYS A 180 -15.58 -22.50 -38.51
C LYS A 180 -15.85 -22.38 -40.01
N ASP A 181 -15.12 -21.56 -40.76
CA ASP A 181 -15.48 -21.23 -42.15
C ASP A 181 -14.62 -21.92 -43.24
N THR A 182 -13.83 -22.94 -42.90
CA THR A 182 -13.07 -23.71 -43.92
C THR A 182 -13.25 -25.22 -43.76
N SER A 183 -14.44 -25.74 -44.06
CA SER A 183 -14.65 -27.13 -44.48
C SER A 183 -16.05 -27.29 -45.08
N GLY A 184 -16.17 -26.92 -46.36
CA GLY A 184 -17.39 -27.07 -47.14
C GLY A 184 -17.09 -26.90 -48.62
N GLY A 185 -16.36 -27.87 -49.19
CA GLY A 185 -16.06 -27.99 -50.60
C GLY A 185 -15.83 -29.45 -50.96
#